data_AF-A0A655P436-F1
#
_entry.id   AF-A0A655P436-F1
#
_cell.length_a   1.000
_cell.length_b   1.000
_cell.length_c   1.000
_cell.angle_alpha   90.00
_cell.angle_beta   90.00
_cell.angle_gamma   90.00
#
_symmetry.space_group_name_H-M   'P 1'
#
loop_
_entity.id
_entity.type
_entity.pdbx_description
1 polymer ?
#
loop_
_entity_poly.entity_id
_entity_poly.type
_entity_poly.pdbx_seq_one_letter_code
_entity_poly.pdbx_strand_id
1 'polypeptide(L)'
;MSTVSGLRHVKTKFAAKLRADNILNKRRVLEIFEQFPLRKEGYAVLNNRLVCSNYFAKEFERGLSVPFFFSDFFQFGEVEDLLKVWDCDLYSDYDFKSTLSGKKQHKYYPNDSVNVEQKIWSNAARKLYPYELKDEHGDHFARQQSYNFMINNLIIVDGDELGLDVPQRLRHSNSYPYDFFTFQRWKWLYENEFLKTKNTPLNFKFFWYLSLIIKTIRKGVRLKLRKTLTPIFIKVRE
;
A
#
# COMPACT_ATOMS: atom_id res chain seq x y z
N MET A 1 7.22 23.26 2.44
CA MET A 1 5.86 23.02 2.96
C MET A 1 5.62 21.51 3.02
N SER A 2 5.18 20.95 4.14
CA SER A 2 4.83 19.53 4.25
C SER A 2 3.40 19.26 3.75
N THR A 3 3.03 17.99 3.50
CA THR A 3 1.66 17.60 3.14
C THR A 3 0.65 18.11 4.18
N VAL A 4 0.92 17.89 5.47
CA VAL A 4 0.07 18.34 6.58
C VAL A 4 -0.07 19.86 6.60
N SER A 5 1.04 20.59 6.46
CA SER A 5 1.01 22.04 6.39
C SER A 5 0.16 22.53 5.22
N GLY A 6 0.27 21.90 4.05
CA GLY A 6 -0.56 22.23 2.89
C GLY A 6 -2.04 21.97 3.13
N LEU A 7 -2.38 20.78 3.65
CA LEU A 7 -3.75 20.39 3.96
C LEU A 7 -4.43 21.33 4.97
N ARG A 8 -3.69 21.81 5.99
CA ARG A 8 -4.21 22.78 6.97
C ARG A 8 -4.56 24.15 6.37
N HIS A 9 -4.05 24.50 5.19
CA HIS A 9 -4.41 25.72 4.48
C HIS A 9 -5.58 25.54 3.50
N VAL A 10 -6.00 24.29 3.23
CA VAL A 10 -7.13 24.02 2.34
C VAL A 10 -8.43 24.43 3.03
N LYS A 11 -9.24 25.23 2.33
CA LYS A 11 -10.54 25.73 2.83
C LYS A 11 -11.74 24.96 2.30
N THR A 12 -11.54 24.11 1.31
CA THR A 12 -12.59 23.28 0.69
C THR A 12 -12.73 21.95 1.42
N LYS A 13 -13.91 21.31 1.31
CA LYS A 13 -14.17 19.98 1.90
C LYS A 13 -13.20 18.90 1.37
N PHE A 14 -12.87 18.98 0.09
CA PHE A 14 -12.03 18.00 -0.60
C PHE A 14 -10.68 18.60 -1.00
N ALA A 15 -9.66 17.74 -1.09
CA ALA A 15 -8.35 18.08 -1.60
C ALA A 15 -7.75 16.94 -2.43
N ALA A 16 -6.78 17.30 -3.29
CA ALA A 16 -5.90 16.37 -3.96
C ALA A 16 -4.47 16.56 -3.43
N LYS A 17 -3.89 15.51 -2.84
CA LYS A 17 -2.45 15.42 -2.60
C LYS A 17 -1.82 14.91 -3.88
N LEU A 18 -1.01 15.74 -4.52
CA LEU A 18 -0.24 15.39 -5.71
C LEU A 18 1.25 15.60 -5.41
N ARG A 19 2.08 14.61 -5.76
CA ARG A 19 3.54 14.79 -5.68
C ARG A 19 3.99 15.77 -6.78
N ALA A 20 4.93 16.66 -6.45
CA ALA A 20 5.28 17.81 -7.28
C ALA A 20 5.87 17.48 -8.67
N ASP A 21 6.39 16.27 -8.86
CA ASP A 21 6.93 15.77 -10.14
C ASP A 21 5.89 15.00 -10.97
N ASN A 22 4.63 14.97 -10.56
CA ASN A 22 3.53 14.31 -11.25
C ASN A 22 2.55 15.33 -11.84
N ILE A 23 1.84 14.94 -12.90
CA ILE A 23 0.84 15.79 -13.57
C ILE A 23 -0.50 15.03 -13.62
N LEU A 24 -1.60 15.70 -13.29
CA LEU A 24 -2.95 15.14 -13.39
C LEU A 24 -3.71 15.78 -14.56
N ASN A 25 -4.02 14.97 -15.58
CA ASN A 25 -4.56 15.40 -16.86
C ASN A 25 -6.05 15.07 -17.08
N LYS A 26 -6.70 14.37 -16.13
CA LYS A 26 -8.12 13.99 -16.23
C LYS A 26 -8.86 14.30 -14.93
N ARG A 27 -10.20 14.40 -15.02
CA ARG A 27 -11.10 14.62 -13.87
C ARG A 27 -11.86 13.37 -13.43
N ARG A 28 -11.56 12.22 -14.02
CA ARG A 28 -12.24 10.94 -13.77
C ARG A 28 -12.19 10.48 -12.31
N VAL A 29 -11.24 11.00 -11.53
CA VAL A 29 -11.18 10.81 -10.08
C VAL A 29 -12.50 11.17 -9.37
N LEU A 30 -13.21 12.19 -9.85
CA LEU A 30 -14.48 12.64 -9.26
C LEU A 30 -15.58 11.58 -9.44
N GLU A 31 -15.68 11.00 -10.64
CA GLU A 31 -16.62 9.92 -10.93
C GLU A 31 -16.29 8.67 -10.12
N ILE A 32 -15.00 8.32 -9.99
CA ILE A 32 -14.56 7.12 -9.28
C ILE A 32 -14.84 7.22 -7.77
N PHE A 33 -14.68 8.41 -7.19
CA PHE A 33 -14.88 8.64 -5.75
C PHE A 33 -16.28 8.22 -5.27
N GLU A 34 -17.30 8.36 -6.11
CA GLU A 34 -18.70 8.06 -5.77
C GLU A 34 -19.14 6.62 -6.10
N GLN A 35 -18.36 5.87 -6.88
CA GLN A 35 -18.77 4.58 -7.44
C GLN A 35 -18.85 3.43 -6.43
N PHE A 36 -18.17 3.54 -5.30
CA PHE A 36 -18.00 2.42 -4.36
C PHE A 36 -18.45 2.83 -2.96
N PRO A 37 -19.77 2.86 -2.67
CA PRO A 37 -20.29 3.36 -1.40
C PRO A 37 -20.24 2.34 -0.25
N LEU A 38 -20.30 1.04 -0.53
CA LEU A 38 -20.46 -0.01 0.50
C LEU A 38 -19.16 -0.16 1.30
N ARG A 39 -19.27 -0.15 2.63
CA ARG A 39 -18.15 -0.29 3.58
C ARG A 39 -18.59 -1.09 4.78
N LYS A 40 -17.63 -1.75 5.43
CA LYS A 40 -17.81 -2.43 6.70
C LYS A 40 -17.48 -1.48 7.84
N GLU A 41 -18.46 -1.21 8.68
CA GLU A 41 -18.39 -0.22 9.77
C GLU A 41 -17.15 -0.39 10.66
N GLY A 42 -16.86 -1.63 11.09
CA GLY A 42 -15.69 -1.94 11.92
C GLY A 42 -14.31 -1.78 11.23
N TYR A 43 -14.27 -1.44 9.95
CA TYR A 43 -13.04 -1.20 9.20
C TYR A 43 -12.99 0.18 8.52
N ALA A 44 -14.05 0.98 8.62
CA ALA A 44 -14.12 2.31 8.02
C ALA A 44 -13.55 3.37 8.98
N VAL A 45 -12.23 3.62 8.90
CA VAL A 45 -11.51 4.62 9.72
C VAL A 45 -11.71 6.03 9.18
N LEU A 46 -11.84 6.12 7.86
CA LEU A 46 -12.01 7.37 7.14
C LEU A 46 -13.51 7.66 6.93
N ASN A 47 -13.88 8.94 6.88
CA ASN A 47 -15.25 9.39 6.60
C ASN A 47 -15.67 8.89 5.22
N ASN A 48 -14.77 8.94 4.24
CA ASN A 48 -14.90 8.39 2.89
C ASN A 48 -13.62 7.66 2.45
N ARG A 49 -13.70 6.87 1.37
CA ARG A 49 -12.49 6.26 0.81
C ARG A 49 -11.62 7.32 0.14
N LEU A 50 -10.31 7.25 0.31
CA LEU A 50 -9.38 8.05 -0.50
C LEU A 50 -9.14 7.35 -1.85
N VAL A 51 -9.29 8.06 -2.95
CA VAL A 51 -8.84 7.57 -4.26
C VAL A 51 -7.33 7.72 -4.33
N CYS A 52 -6.61 6.62 -4.53
CA CYS A 52 -5.16 6.57 -4.58
C CYS A 52 -4.69 5.99 -5.92
N SER A 53 -3.57 6.47 -6.45
CA SER A 53 -2.96 5.83 -7.62
C SER A 53 -2.42 4.45 -7.29
N ASN A 54 -2.32 3.60 -8.31
CA ASN A 54 -1.63 2.33 -8.20
C ASN A 54 -0.10 2.46 -8.26
N TYR A 55 0.43 3.65 -8.58
CA TYR A 55 1.85 3.88 -8.67
C TYR A 55 2.55 3.56 -7.35
N PHE A 56 3.33 2.48 -7.31
CA PHE A 56 3.94 1.99 -6.06
C PHE A 56 2.94 1.53 -4.98
N ALA A 57 1.70 1.17 -5.32
CA ALA A 57 0.79 0.49 -4.40
C ALA A 57 1.03 -1.04 -4.44
N LYS A 58 2.01 -1.53 -3.68
CA LYS A 58 2.46 -2.93 -3.75
C LYS A 58 1.46 -3.90 -3.09
N GLU A 59 1.08 -4.95 -3.83
CA GLU A 59 0.42 -6.13 -3.25
C GLU A 59 1.48 -7.18 -2.88
N PHE A 60 2.54 -7.30 -3.68
CA PHE A 60 3.62 -8.26 -3.53
C PHE A 60 5.01 -7.64 -3.74
N GLU A 61 6.00 -8.17 -3.03
CA GLU A 61 7.42 -7.89 -3.22
C GLU A 61 8.16 -9.23 -3.15
N ARG A 62 9.03 -9.51 -4.13
CA ARG A 62 9.81 -10.76 -4.18
C ARG A 62 8.95 -12.04 -4.02
N GLY A 63 7.70 -12.00 -4.48
CA GLY A 63 6.75 -13.12 -4.43
C GLY A 63 6.09 -13.35 -3.06
N LEU A 64 6.24 -12.44 -2.12
CA LEU A 64 5.56 -12.43 -0.83
C LEU A 64 4.68 -11.19 -0.71
N SER A 65 3.53 -11.30 -0.05
CA SER A 65 2.63 -10.16 0.14
C SER A 65 3.25 -9.11 1.05
N VAL A 66 2.91 -7.83 0.80
CA VAL A 66 3.40 -6.68 1.57
C VAL A 66 2.20 -5.91 2.13
N PRO A 67 1.98 -5.93 3.45
CA PRO A 67 0.85 -5.22 4.05
C PRO A 67 1.11 -3.71 4.11
N PHE A 68 0.03 -2.93 4.01
CA PHE A 68 -0.02 -1.47 4.18
C PHE A 68 0.85 -0.65 3.21
N PHE A 69 1.23 -1.20 2.06
CA PHE A 69 2.01 -0.47 1.07
C PHE A 69 1.10 0.12 -0.01
N PHE A 70 0.55 1.30 0.23
CA PHE A 70 -0.25 2.04 -0.76
C PHE A 70 0.46 3.31 -1.22
N SER A 71 0.14 3.72 -2.44
CA SER A 71 0.80 4.84 -3.11
C SER A 71 0.66 6.15 -2.36
N ASP A 72 1.73 6.92 -2.35
CA ASP A 72 1.70 8.30 -1.96
C ASP A 72 1.67 9.27 -3.15
N PHE A 73 1.77 8.82 -4.40
CA PHE A 73 1.98 9.70 -5.56
C PHE A 73 0.79 10.63 -5.82
N PHE A 74 -0.41 10.10 -5.63
CA PHE A 74 -1.66 10.83 -5.77
C PHE A 74 -2.71 10.28 -4.80
N GLN A 75 -3.40 11.18 -4.12
CA GLN A 75 -4.53 10.86 -3.25
C GLN A 75 -5.60 11.95 -3.34
N PHE A 76 -6.87 11.57 -3.41
CA PHE A 76 -8.01 12.48 -3.43
C PHE A 76 -9.09 12.04 -2.46
N GLY A 77 -9.67 12.99 -1.73
CA GLY A 77 -10.79 12.75 -0.81
C GLY A 77 -11.01 13.93 0.12
N GLU A 78 -11.69 13.69 1.25
CA GLU A 78 -11.94 14.71 2.26
C GLU A 78 -10.64 15.17 2.91
N VAL A 79 -10.51 16.47 3.18
CA VAL A 79 -9.34 17.05 3.83
C VAL A 79 -9.10 16.41 5.20
N GLU A 80 -10.17 16.16 5.96
CA GLU A 80 -10.09 15.49 7.26
C GLU A 80 -9.49 14.08 7.16
N ASP A 81 -9.86 13.32 6.12
CA ASP A 81 -9.36 11.96 5.93
C ASP A 81 -7.91 11.95 5.46
N LEU A 82 -7.53 12.89 4.60
CA LEU A 82 -6.12 13.11 4.25
C LEU A 82 -5.30 13.49 5.49
N LEU A 83 -5.81 14.36 6.36
CA LEU A 83 -5.15 14.71 7.62
C LEU A 83 -5.02 13.50 8.56
N LYS A 84 -6.05 12.64 8.69
CA LYS A 84 -5.97 11.39 9.48
C LYS A 84 -4.85 10.46 9.02
N VAL A 85 -4.52 10.46 7.73
CA VAL A 85 -3.44 9.64 7.17
C VAL A 85 -2.07 10.30 7.33
N TRP A 86 -1.98 11.58 7.02
CA TRP A 86 -0.71 12.29 6.87
C TRP A 86 -0.23 12.99 8.14
N ASP A 87 -1.11 13.29 9.09
CA ASP A 87 -0.76 13.89 10.39
C ASP A 87 -0.24 12.78 11.32
N CYS A 88 0.97 12.32 11.02
CA CYS A 88 1.71 11.34 11.80
C CYS A 88 2.99 11.93 12.38
N ASP A 89 3.46 11.36 13.48
CA ASP A 89 4.71 11.77 14.10
C ASP A 89 5.87 11.57 13.13
N LEU A 90 6.79 12.54 13.11
CA LEU A 90 8.01 12.43 12.35
C LEU A 90 8.86 11.29 12.93
N TYR A 91 9.34 10.41 12.05
CA TYR A 91 10.28 9.39 12.45
C TYR A 91 11.62 10.04 12.79
N SER A 92 12.25 9.58 13.87
CA SER A 92 13.61 9.97 14.20
C SER A 92 14.57 9.56 13.08
N ASP A 93 15.57 10.40 12.83
CA ASP A 93 16.66 10.05 11.94
C ASP A 93 17.38 8.79 12.42
N TYR A 94 17.98 8.07 11.48
CA TYR A 94 18.69 6.85 11.79
C TYR A 94 20.10 7.17 12.33
N ASP A 95 20.40 6.70 13.54
CA ASP A 95 21.75 6.80 14.11
C ASP A 95 22.71 5.84 13.37
N PHE A 96 23.53 6.40 12.48
CA PHE A 96 24.53 5.63 11.75
C PHE A 96 25.64 5.16 12.70
N LYS A 97 25.80 3.84 12.85
CA LYS A 97 26.87 3.23 13.63
C LYS A 97 28.02 2.87 12.71
N SER A 98 29.13 3.60 12.80
CA SER A 98 30.34 3.38 11.99
C SER A 98 30.92 1.97 12.14
N THR A 99 30.82 1.39 13.35
CA THR A 99 31.26 0.01 13.65
C THR A 99 30.48 -1.07 12.89
N LEU A 100 29.30 -0.73 12.35
CA LEU A 100 28.45 -1.59 11.53
C LEU A 100 28.46 -1.17 10.05
N SER A 101 29.43 -0.36 9.63
CA SER A 101 29.57 0.06 8.22
C SER A 101 29.59 -1.15 7.28
N GLY A 102 28.91 -1.03 6.14
CA GLY A 102 28.73 -2.12 5.17
C GLY A 102 27.71 -3.19 5.56
N LYS A 103 27.12 -3.13 6.77
CA LYS A 103 26.02 -4.02 7.21
C LYS A 103 24.69 -3.28 7.17
N LYS A 104 23.58 -4.04 7.09
CA LYS A 104 22.24 -3.48 7.26
C LYS A 104 22.10 -2.96 8.69
N GLN A 105 21.71 -1.70 8.82
CA GLN A 105 21.47 -1.06 10.11
C GLN A 105 20.01 -0.58 10.13
N HIS A 106 19.16 -1.30 10.86
CA HIS A 106 17.81 -0.85 11.18
C HIS A 106 17.32 -1.56 12.45
N LYS A 107 16.31 -0.99 13.12
CA LYS A 107 15.79 -1.43 14.43
C LYS A 107 15.45 -2.93 14.52
N TYR A 108 15.02 -3.52 13.40
CA TYR A 108 14.51 -4.90 13.34
C TYR A 108 15.41 -5.88 12.60
N TYR A 109 16.68 -5.56 12.36
CA TYR A 109 17.63 -6.54 11.81
C TYR A 109 17.65 -7.80 12.70
N PRO A 110 17.63 -9.03 12.16
CA PRO A 110 17.91 -9.44 10.78
C PRO A 110 16.73 -9.44 9.80
N ASN A 111 15.54 -8.99 10.22
CA ASN A 111 14.36 -8.92 9.34
C ASN A 111 14.56 -7.92 8.20
N ASP A 112 13.65 -7.87 7.24
CA ASP A 112 13.68 -6.81 6.24
C ASP A 112 13.06 -5.53 6.78
N SER A 113 13.63 -4.38 6.45
CA SER A 113 13.15 -3.07 6.91
C SER A 113 11.76 -2.77 6.34
N VAL A 114 10.90 -2.19 7.18
CA VAL A 114 9.60 -1.67 6.78
C VAL A 114 9.77 -0.36 5.99
N ASN A 115 9.03 -0.23 4.90
CA ASN A 115 9.07 0.94 4.02
C ASN A 115 8.31 2.15 4.60
N VAL A 116 8.60 3.35 4.12
CA VAL A 116 7.96 4.58 4.64
C VAL A 116 6.45 4.59 4.38
N GLU A 117 6.01 4.09 3.22
CA GLU A 117 4.60 3.96 2.86
C GLU A 117 3.88 3.04 3.86
N GLN A 118 4.49 1.89 4.19
CA GLN A 118 3.95 0.98 5.19
C GLN A 118 3.83 1.63 6.57
N LYS A 119 4.78 2.49 6.94
CA LYS A 119 4.74 3.22 8.20
C LYS A 119 3.61 4.25 8.23
N ILE A 120 3.42 5.02 7.14
CA ILE A 120 2.33 6.01 7.01
C ILE A 120 0.97 5.32 7.12
N TRP A 121 0.74 4.26 6.34
CA TRP A 121 -0.56 3.60 6.32
C TRP A 121 -0.83 2.75 7.56
N SER A 122 0.18 2.12 8.14
CA SER A 122 0.02 1.46 9.44
C SER A 122 -0.25 2.45 10.57
N ASN A 123 0.26 3.69 10.48
CA ASN A 123 -0.11 4.76 11.41
C ASN A 123 -1.59 5.11 11.32
N ALA A 124 -2.09 5.36 10.11
CA ALA A 124 -3.51 5.68 9.89
C ALA A 124 -4.43 4.56 10.41
N ALA A 125 -4.02 3.32 10.19
CA ALA A 125 -4.80 2.15 10.52
C ALA A 125 -4.63 1.66 11.97
N ARG A 126 -3.72 2.26 12.75
CA ARG A 126 -3.45 1.92 14.16
C ARG A 126 -4.70 1.99 15.04
N LYS A 127 -5.67 2.82 14.68
CA LYS A 127 -6.97 2.93 15.35
C LYS A 127 -7.78 1.61 15.31
N LEU A 128 -7.63 0.82 14.25
CA LEU A 128 -8.29 -0.49 14.13
C LEU A 128 -7.47 -1.62 14.72
N TYR A 129 -6.15 -1.56 14.52
CA TYR A 129 -5.26 -2.60 15.00
C TYR A 129 -3.95 -1.94 15.50
N PRO A 130 -3.71 -1.88 16.82
CA PRO A 130 -2.51 -1.30 17.41
C PRO A 130 -1.33 -2.27 17.27
N TYR A 131 -0.92 -2.57 16.04
CA TYR A 131 0.17 -3.48 15.70
C TYR A 131 1.25 -2.74 14.93
N GLU A 132 2.50 -2.90 15.38
CA GLU A 132 3.67 -2.37 14.68
C GLU A 132 4.28 -3.44 13.77
N LEU A 133 4.45 -3.12 12.50
CA LEU A 133 5.19 -3.97 11.57
C LEU A 133 6.67 -4.03 11.96
N LYS A 134 7.18 -5.24 12.16
CA LYS A 134 8.61 -5.52 12.46
C LYS A 134 9.38 -6.11 11.28
N ASP A 135 8.68 -6.44 10.20
CA ASP A 135 9.23 -6.99 8.96
C ASP A 135 8.41 -6.45 7.78
N GLU A 136 9.06 -6.20 6.65
CA GLU A 136 8.43 -5.74 5.41
C GLU A 136 7.20 -6.57 5.00
N HIS A 137 7.23 -7.89 5.17
CA HIS A 137 6.14 -8.76 4.71
C HIS A 137 5.06 -9.01 5.77
N GLY A 138 5.29 -8.54 7.00
CA GLY A 138 4.41 -8.79 8.14
C GLY A 138 4.10 -10.27 8.40
N ASP A 139 3.19 -10.52 9.35
CA ASP A 139 2.64 -11.85 9.57
C ASP A 139 1.33 -12.06 8.78
N HIS A 140 0.65 -13.19 9.01
CA HIS A 140 -0.64 -13.46 8.37
C HIS A 140 -1.72 -12.44 8.77
N PHE A 141 -1.73 -12.06 10.05
CA PHE A 141 -2.72 -11.14 10.59
C PHE A 141 -2.59 -9.76 9.96
N ALA A 142 -1.38 -9.19 9.91
CA ALA A 142 -1.11 -7.89 9.29
C ALA A 142 -1.53 -7.84 7.82
N ARG A 143 -1.31 -8.92 7.07
CA ARG A 143 -1.74 -9.02 5.65
C ARG A 143 -3.25 -9.00 5.51
N GLN A 144 -3.98 -9.74 6.35
CA GLN A 144 -5.44 -9.73 6.34
C GLN A 144 -6.00 -8.36 6.73
N GLN A 145 -5.45 -7.74 7.78
CA GLN A 145 -5.84 -6.40 8.20
C GLN A 145 -5.56 -5.36 7.10
N SER A 146 -4.48 -5.53 6.34
CA SER A 146 -4.17 -4.66 5.21
C SER A 146 -5.23 -4.68 4.12
N TYR A 147 -5.73 -5.87 3.74
CA TYR A 147 -6.81 -5.95 2.76
C TYR A 147 -8.10 -5.34 3.28
N ASN A 148 -8.45 -5.61 4.55
CA ASN A 148 -9.65 -5.06 5.15
C ASN A 148 -9.58 -3.54 5.28
N PHE A 149 -8.43 -3.00 5.69
CA PHE A 149 -8.21 -1.55 5.74
C PHE A 149 -8.28 -0.93 4.34
N MET A 150 -7.53 -1.49 3.38
CA MET A 150 -7.51 -1.00 2.00
C MET A 150 -8.90 -0.96 1.40
N ILE A 151 -9.65 -2.06 1.47
CA ILE A 151 -10.93 -2.15 0.77
C ILE A 151 -11.97 -1.21 1.37
N ASN A 152 -11.87 -0.85 2.65
CA ASN A 152 -12.82 0.02 3.33
C ASN A 152 -12.44 1.50 3.33
N ASN A 153 -11.16 1.82 3.13
CA ASN A 153 -10.64 3.20 3.27
C ASN A 153 -10.01 3.73 1.99
N LEU A 154 -9.72 2.90 0.99
CA LEU A 154 -9.03 3.31 -0.23
C LEU A 154 -9.73 2.79 -1.48
N ILE A 155 -9.62 3.53 -2.58
CA ILE A 155 -9.91 3.08 -3.93
C ILE A 155 -8.60 3.17 -4.71
N ILE A 156 -8.00 2.01 -5.07
CA ILE A 156 -6.75 2.01 -5.83
C ILE A 156 -7.05 2.02 -7.31
N VAL A 157 -6.52 3.01 -8.03
CA VAL A 157 -6.84 3.26 -9.44
C VAL A 157 -5.56 3.32 -10.28
N ASP A 158 -5.61 2.74 -11.48
CA ASP A 158 -4.48 2.76 -12.41
C ASP A 158 -4.15 4.20 -12.85
N GLY A 159 -2.86 4.50 -13.03
CA GLY A 159 -2.39 5.82 -13.47
C GLY A 159 -3.10 6.35 -14.71
N ASP A 160 -3.25 5.51 -15.74
CA ASP A 160 -3.90 5.87 -17.01
C ASP A 160 -5.39 6.23 -16.85
N GLU A 161 -6.06 5.53 -15.92
CA GLU A 161 -7.47 5.76 -15.57
C GLU A 161 -7.64 7.09 -14.83
N LEU A 162 -6.71 7.42 -13.92
CA LEU A 162 -6.66 8.73 -13.27
C LEU A 162 -6.23 9.86 -14.21
N GLY A 163 -5.53 9.53 -15.31
CA GLY A 163 -4.81 10.51 -16.11
C GLY A 163 -3.62 11.09 -15.37
N LEU A 164 -2.95 10.29 -14.55
CA LEU A 164 -1.80 10.68 -13.76
C LEU A 164 -0.51 10.34 -14.50
N ASP A 165 0.18 11.36 -14.99
CA ASP A 165 1.48 11.24 -15.61
C ASP A 165 2.59 11.37 -14.58
N VAL A 166 3.54 10.43 -14.64
CA VAL A 166 4.72 10.38 -13.77
C VAL A 166 6.01 10.41 -14.60
N PRO A 167 7.16 10.82 -14.01
CA PRO A 167 8.44 10.79 -14.70
C PRO A 167 8.75 9.39 -15.25
N GLN A 168 9.39 9.32 -16.42
CA GLN A 168 9.62 8.05 -17.13
C GLN A 168 10.29 6.96 -16.25
N ARG A 169 11.24 7.36 -15.40
CA ARG A 169 11.93 6.44 -14.46
C ARG A 169 11.01 5.83 -13.38
N LEU A 170 9.85 6.43 -13.15
CA LEU A 170 8.85 6.01 -12.17
C LEU A 170 7.62 5.39 -12.82
N ARG A 171 7.50 5.45 -14.15
CA ARG A 171 6.49 4.71 -14.88
C ARG A 171 6.78 3.23 -14.69
N HIS A 172 5.80 2.50 -14.21
CA HIS A 172 5.77 1.06 -14.35
C HIS A 172 4.63 0.69 -15.29
N SER A 173 4.89 -0.25 -16.17
CA SER A 173 3.80 -0.94 -16.87
C SER A 173 2.97 -1.70 -15.84
N ASN A 174 1.66 -1.75 -16.03
CA ASN A 174 0.81 -2.76 -15.39
C ASN A 174 1.12 -4.16 -16.00
N SER A 175 2.39 -4.48 -16.21
CA SER A 175 2.80 -5.72 -16.84
C SER A 175 2.57 -6.87 -15.88
N TYR A 176 1.84 -7.85 -16.38
CA TYR A 176 1.76 -9.15 -15.77
C TYR A 176 3.17 -9.76 -15.66
N PRO A 177 3.56 -10.34 -14.51
CA PRO A 177 2.76 -10.58 -13.30
C PRO A 177 2.67 -9.35 -12.37
N TYR A 178 1.47 -9.01 -11.87
CA TYR A 178 1.21 -7.78 -11.09
C TYR A 178 1.92 -7.78 -9.72
N ASP A 179 2.91 -6.89 -9.51
CA ASP A 179 3.50 -6.63 -8.18
C ASP A 179 2.71 -5.57 -7.41
N PHE A 180 2.10 -4.64 -8.15
CA PHE A 180 1.25 -3.59 -7.65
C PHE A 180 -0.22 -3.97 -7.80
N PHE A 181 -1.06 -3.44 -6.92
CA PHE A 181 -2.51 -3.48 -7.12
C PHE A 181 -2.87 -2.86 -8.47
N THR A 182 -3.79 -3.45 -9.21
CA THR A 182 -4.45 -2.79 -10.34
C THR A 182 -5.85 -2.37 -9.94
N PHE A 183 -6.46 -1.44 -10.67
CA PHE A 183 -7.85 -1.06 -10.38
C PHE A 183 -8.79 -2.25 -10.53
N GLN A 184 -8.55 -3.12 -11.52
CA GLN A 184 -9.30 -4.36 -11.71
C GLN A 184 -9.14 -5.32 -10.52
N ARG A 185 -7.93 -5.45 -9.97
CA ARG A 185 -7.69 -6.26 -8.76
C ARG A 185 -8.42 -5.69 -7.54
N TRP A 186 -8.39 -4.38 -7.35
CA TRP A 186 -9.12 -3.72 -6.27
C TRP A 186 -10.64 -3.92 -6.42
N LYS A 187 -11.20 -3.73 -7.62
CA LYS A 187 -12.64 -3.97 -7.90
C LYS A 187 -13.02 -5.42 -7.61
N TRP A 188 -12.19 -6.38 -7.99
CA TRP A 188 -12.46 -7.79 -7.69
C TRP A 188 -12.54 -8.06 -6.17
N LEU A 189 -11.65 -7.46 -5.38
CA LEU A 189 -11.69 -7.58 -3.93
C LEU A 189 -12.96 -6.93 -3.35
N TYR A 190 -13.35 -5.77 -3.88
CA TYR A 190 -14.57 -5.06 -3.46
C TYR A 190 -15.83 -5.88 -3.76
N GLU A 191 -15.92 -6.43 -4.97
CA GLU A 191 -17.02 -7.30 -5.39
C GLU A 191 -17.14 -8.52 -4.48
N ASN A 192 -16.01 -9.16 -4.13
CA ASN A 192 -16.04 -10.33 -3.26
C ASN A 192 -16.53 -10.02 -1.84
N GLU A 193 -16.22 -8.84 -1.32
CA GLU A 193 -16.60 -8.45 0.05
C GLU A 193 -18.05 -7.97 0.12
N PHE A 194 -18.50 -7.18 -0.86
CA PHE A 194 -19.76 -6.43 -0.74
C PHE A 194 -20.86 -6.83 -1.73
N LEU A 195 -20.54 -7.43 -2.87
CA LEU A 195 -21.51 -7.67 -3.94
C LEU A 195 -21.86 -9.15 -4.07
N LYS A 196 -23.15 -9.43 -4.25
CA LYS A 196 -23.64 -10.78 -4.56
C LYS A 196 -23.26 -11.17 -6.00
N THR A 197 -23.44 -10.25 -6.94
CA THR A 197 -23.09 -10.43 -8.34
C THR A 197 -21.65 -9.98 -8.58
N LYS A 198 -20.83 -10.87 -9.13
CA LYS A 198 -19.40 -10.63 -9.39
C LYS A 198 -19.18 -10.43 -10.87
N ASN A 199 -18.70 -9.25 -11.25
CA ASN A 199 -18.49 -8.88 -12.65
C ASN A 199 -17.04 -9.08 -13.10
N THR A 200 -16.12 -9.38 -12.18
CA THR A 200 -14.72 -9.61 -12.52
C THR A 200 -14.55 -10.79 -13.49
N PRO A 201 -13.94 -10.57 -14.67
CA PRO A 201 -13.72 -11.61 -15.68
C PRO A 201 -12.96 -12.83 -15.17
N LEU A 202 -13.37 -14.03 -15.57
CA LEU A 202 -12.75 -15.30 -15.16
C LEU A 202 -11.30 -15.42 -15.63
N ASN A 203 -11.01 -14.99 -16.86
CA ASN A 203 -9.64 -14.97 -17.41
C ASN A 203 -8.71 -14.12 -16.53
N PHE A 204 -9.14 -12.95 -16.07
CA PHE A 204 -8.37 -12.11 -15.17
C PHE A 204 -8.02 -12.86 -13.86
N LYS A 205 -9.00 -13.53 -13.25
CA LYS A 205 -8.78 -14.32 -12.02
C LYS A 205 -7.78 -15.45 -12.26
N PHE A 206 -7.98 -16.21 -13.33
CA PHE A 206 -7.11 -17.33 -13.70
C PHE A 206 -5.65 -16.88 -13.88
N PHE A 207 -5.44 -15.85 -14.69
CA PHE A 207 -4.11 -15.28 -14.88
C PHE A 207 -3.55 -14.75 -13.56
N TRP A 208 -4.31 -13.99 -12.78
CA TRP A 208 -3.83 -13.47 -11.51
C TRP A 208 -3.30 -14.58 -10.58
N TYR A 209 -4.06 -15.68 -10.41
CA TYR A 209 -3.64 -16.83 -9.61
C TYR A 209 -2.41 -17.55 -10.18
N LEU A 210 -2.39 -17.78 -11.49
CA LEU A 210 -1.24 -18.41 -12.16
C LEU A 210 0.05 -17.60 -11.91
N SER A 211 -0.05 -16.28 -12.03
CA SER A 211 1.07 -15.37 -11.83
C SER A 211 1.55 -15.33 -10.38
N LEU A 212 0.62 -15.38 -9.41
CA LEU A 212 0.94 -15.50 -8.00
C LEU A 212 1.70 -16.81 -7.71
N ILE A 213 1.24 -17.93 -8.26
CA ILE A 213 1.90 -19.24 -8.10
C ILE A 213 3.32 -19.18 -8.66
N ILE A 214 3.49 -18.70 -9.89
CA ILE A 214 4.80 -18.59 -10.55
C ILE A 214 5.76 -17.71 -9.73
N LYS A 215 5.29 -16.56 -9.23
CA LYS A 215 6.10 -15.66 -8.38
C LYS A 215 6.51 -16.31 -7.06
N THR A 216 5.55 -16.96 -6.42
CA THR A 216 5.78 -17.63 -5.14
C THR A 216 6.85 -18.70 -5.31
N ILE A 217 6.76 -19.53 -6.34
CA ILE A 217 7.75 -20.59 -6.62
C ILE A 217 9.12 -19.97 -6.95
N ARG A 218 9.18 -19.00 -7.88
CA ARG A 218 10.45 -18.44 -8.36
C ARG A 218 11.23 -17.65 -7.31
N LYS A 219 10.55 -16.86 -6.47
CA LYS A 219 11.18 -15.92 -5.53
C LYS A 219 10.70 -16.11 -4.09
N GLY A 220 9.40 -16.31 -3.89
CA GLY A 220 8.78 -16.37 -2.57
C GLY A 220 9.25 -17.55 -1.70
N VAL A 221 9.39 -18.75 -2.27
CA VAL A 221 9.83 -19.95 -1.54
C VAL A 221 11.24 -19.78 -0.99
N ARG A 222 12.18 -19.35 -1.83
CA ARG A 222 13.57 -19.08 -1.41
C ARG A 222 13.63 -18.03 -0.31
N LEU A 223 12.85 -16.96 -0.44
CA LEU A 223 12.81 -15.89 0.57
C LEU A 223 12.19 -16.38 1.88
N LYS A 224 11.09 -17.14 1.82
CA LYS A 224 10.43 -17.72 3.00
C LYS A 224 11.36 -18.67 3.74
N LEU A 225 12.04 -19.58 3.03
CA LEU A 225 13.06 -20.47 3.60
C LEU A 225 14.17 -19.68 4.28
N ARG A 226 14.70 -18.65 3.61
CA ARG A 226 15.71 -17.77 4.19
C ARG A 226 15.21 -17.11 5.49
N LYS A 227 13.99 -16.57 5.50
CA LYS A 227 13.42 -15.92 6.68
C LYS A 227 13.20 -16.89 7.85
N THR A 228 12.83 -18.14 7.58
CA THR A 228 12.69 -19.18 8.63
C THR A 228 14.04 -19.60 9.19
N LEU A 229 15.08 -19.70 8.35
CA LEU A 229 16.39 -20.22 8.75
C LEU A 229 17.31 -19.16 9.38
N THR A 230 17.23 -17.89 8.94
CA THR A 230 18.15 -16.82 9.39
C THR A 230 18.17 -16.62 10.92
N PRO A 231 17.02 -16.60 11.64
CA PRO A 231 17.01 -16.46 13.10
C PRO A 231 17.68 -17.65 13.82
N ILE A 232 17.59 -18.85 13.25
CA ILE A 232 18.17 -20.08 13.80
C ILE A 232 19.70 -19.99 13.72
N PHE A 233 20.25 -19.57 12.58
CA PHE A 233 21.70 -19.46 12.40
C PHE A 233 22.35 -18.33 13.21
N ILE A 234 21.61 -17.26 13.52
CA ILE A 234 22.12 -16.18 14.38
C ILE A 234 22.17 -16.64 15.85
N LYS A 235 21.11 -17.32 16.34
CA LYS A 235 21.09 -17.89 17.70
C LYS A 235 22.15 -18.96 17.97
N VAL A 236 22.66 -19.63 16.94
CA VAL A 236 23.73 -20.64 17.06
C VAL A 236 25.13 -20.01 17.06
N ARG A 237 25.24 -18.73 16.70
CA ARG A 237 26.51 -17.97 16.66
C ARG A 237 26.69 -17.00 17.83
N GLU A 238 25.66 -16.83 18.66
CA GLU A 238 25.71 -16.14 19.96
C GLU A 238 25.98 -17.17 21.07
#